data_AF-A0A2E6YNW9-F1
#
_entry.id   AF-A0A2E6YNW9-F1
#
_cell.length_a   1.000
_cell.length_b   1.000
_cell.length_c   1.000
_cell.angle_alpha   90.00
_cell.angle_beta   90.00
_cell.angle_gamma   90.00
#
_symmetry.space_group_name_H-M   'P 1'
#
loop_
_entity.id
_entity.type
_entity.pdbx_description
1 polymer ?
#
loop_
_entity_poly.entity_id
_entity_poly.type
_entity_poly.pdbx_seq_one_letter_code
_entity_poly.pdbx_strand_id
1 'polypeptide(L)'
;MGFLGYLAGCGSAPAPETFSSQPVSDLSGHWEVDYAQSDSVQTQINARFREVQREMRRRQDAIEQGARYQARPVGDIDTLIALAKMAELVTEPSVLTIEQNQRWLRIERDSSFALTCRLDQQSGVAVSQLGAEWCWWDGQQWHFAVQLPEGLLVEHRFVISEERDALAQRTVMSVKGTGTQLEVMRVFARYDNTNRGYRCTETLSKGLVCTTESADTGWQP
;
A
#
# COMPACT_ATOMS: atom_id res chain seq x y z
N MET A 1 17.56 50.64 -14.05
CA MET A 1 17.26 49.35 -14.71
C MET A 1 17.50 48.25 -13.69
N GLY A 2 16.42 47.67 -13.15
CA GLY A 2 16.49 46.62 -12.13
C GLY A 2 16.60 45.24 -12.77
N PHE A 3 17.57 44.44 -12.32
CA PHE A 3 17.69 43.03 -12.66
C PHE A 3 16.92 42.21 -11.60
N LEU A 4 15.81 41.61 -12.01
CA LEU A 4 15.09 40.58 -11.26
C LEU A 4 15.84 39.25 -11.42
N GLY A 5 16.52 38.83 -10.36
CA GLY A 5 17.11 37.50 -10.26
C GLY A 5 16.02 36.47 -9.95
N TYR A 6 15.77 35.57 -10.90
CA TYR A 6 14.95 34.39 -10.68
C TYR A 6 15.68 33.41 -9.76
N LEU A 7 15.12 33.13 -8.58
CA LEU A 7 15.53 32.01 -7.74
C LEU A 7 14.83 30.75 -8.27
N ALA A 8 15.57 29.91 -9.01
CA ALA A 8 15.15 28.55 -9.31
C ALA A 8 15.31 27.70 -8.04
N GLY A 9 14.18 27.38 -7.39
CA GLY A 9 14.16 26.41 -6.30
C GLY A 9 14.40 25.00 -6.86
N CYS A 10 15.52 24.37 -6.47
CA CYS A 10 15.72 22.94 -6.70
C CYS A 10 14.71 22.16 -5.85
N GLY A 11 13.60 21.74 -6.46
CA GLY A 11 12.82 20.62 -5.94
C GLY A 11 13.67 19.37 -6.10
N SER A 12 14.24 18.85 -5.02
CA SER A 12 14.87 17.53 -5.03
C SER A 12 13.80 16.49 -5.29
N ALA A 13 13.78 15.95 -6.51
CA ALA A 13 13.08 14.70 -6.78
C ALA A 13 13.66 13.62 -5.86
N PRO A 14 12.84 12.73 -5.29
CA PRO A 14 13.36 11.59 -4.52
C PRO A 14 14.36 10.84 -5.40
N ALA A 15 15.54 10.54 -4.85
CA ALA A 15 16.54 9.76 -5.56
C ALA A 15 15.92 8.40 -5.91
N PRO A 16 16.00 7.95 -7.17
CA PRO A 16 15.45 6.65 -7.54
C PRO A 16 16.18 5.56 -6.75
N GLU A 17 15.43 4.76 -5.99
CA GLU A 17 15.99 3.61 -5.28
C GLU A 17 16.52 2.57 -6.29
N THR A 18 17.70 2.02 -6.00
CA THR A 18 18.39 1.11 -6.92
C THR A 18 17.74 -0.26 -6.93
N PHE A 19 17.50 -0.80 -8.12
CA PHE A 19 17.04 -2.17 -8.29
C PHE A 19 18.15 -3.14 -7.86
N SER A 20 17.85 -4.03 -6.92
CA SER A 20 18.78 -5.05 -6.43
C SER A 20 19.05 -6.13 -7.48
N SER A 21 20.27 -6.67 -7.50
CA SER A 21 20.66 -7.75 -8.40
C SER A 21 20.28 -9.15 -7.91
N GLN A 22 19.70 -9.27 -6.71
CA GLN A 22 19.26 -10.58 -6.21
C GLN A 22 18.06 -11.11 -7.01
N PRO A 23 17.90 -12.44 -7.11
CA PRO A 23 16.75 -13.05 -7.77
C PRO A 23 15.44 -12.51 -7.19
N VAL A 24 14.56 -12.12 -8.09
CA VAL A 24 13.25 -11.57 -7.75
C VAL A 24 12.33 -12.69 -7.26
N SER A 25 11.60 -12.46 -6.16
CA SER A 25 10.57 -13.39 -5.70
C SER A 25 9.40 -13.43 -6.68
N ASP A 26 8.88 -14.61 -6.95
CA ASP A 26 7.72 -14.80 -7.82
C ASP A 26 6.44 -14.77 -6.97
N LEU A 27 5.68 -13.70 -7.16
CA LEU A 27 4.44 -13.41 -6.44
C LEU A 27 3.18 -13.92 -7.16
N SER A 28 3.34 -14.56 -8.34
CA SER A 28 2.24 -14.88 -9.25
C SER A 28 1.15 -15.73 -8.60
N GLY A 29 -0.11 -15.40 -8.85
CA GLY A 29 -1.26 -16.17 -8.39
C GLY A 29 -2.42 -15.31 -7.93
N HIS A 30 -3.38 -15.97 -7.29
CA HIS A 30 -4.56 -15.34 -6.74
C HIS A 30 -4.49 -15.35 -5.22
N TRP A 31 -4.74 -14.20 -4.62
CA TRP A 31 -4.57 -13.94 -3.20
C TRP A 31 -5.82 -13.29 -2.64
N GLU A 32 -6.30 -13.75 -1.50
CA GLU A 32 -7.49 -13.23 -0.81
C GLU A 32 -7.11 -12.90 0.63
N VAL A 33 -7.62 -11.79 1.13
CA VAL A 33 -7.23 -11.29 2.45
C VAL A 33 -7.57 -12.31 3.55
N ASP A 34 -6.58 -12.63 4.37
CA ASP A 34 -6.78 -13.33 5.64
C ASP A 34 -7.02 -12.28 6.72
N TYR A 35 -8.30 -12.06 7.05
CA TYR A 35 -8.70 -11.09 8.06
C TYR A 35 -8.21 -11.45 9.48
N ALA A 36 -7.88 -12.72 9.76
CA ALA A 36 -7.38 -13.13 11.07
C ALA A 36 -5.92 -12.73 11.28
N GLN A 37 -5.15 -12.64 10.19
CA GLN A 37 -3.74 -12.24 10.21
C GLN A 37 -3.49 -10.78 9.81
N SER A 38 -4.53 -10.10 9.33
CA SER A 38 -4.47 -8.71 8.89
C SER A 38 -4.72 -7.69 10.01
N ASP A 39 -4.11 -6.51 9.88
CA ASP A 39 -4.43 -5.39 10.73
C ASP A 39 -5.83 -4.83 10.45
N SER A 40 -6.49 -4.36 11.51
CA SER A 40 -7.63 -3.46 11.40
C SER A 40 -7.14 -2.01 11.35
N VAL A 41 -7.57 -1.28 10.32
CA VAL A 41 -7.31 0.16 10.16
C VAL A 41 -7.73 0.93 11.41
N GLN A 42 -8.92 0.64 11.95
CA GLN A 42 -9.45 1.25 13.17
C GLN A 42 -8.53 1.03 14.38
N THR A 43 -7.98 -0.18 14.53
CA THR A 43 -7.04 -0.50 15.62
C THR A 43 -5.75 0.30 15.48
N GLN A 44 -5.19 0.38 14.27
CA GLN A 44 -3.95 1.13 14.01
C GLN A 44 -4.15 2.63 14.26
N ILE A 45 -5.27 3.19 13.82
CA ILE A 45 -5.64 4.60 14.06
C ILE A 45 -5.77 4.87 15.56
N ASN A 46 -6.50 4.05 16.30
CA ASN A 46 -6.68 4.21 17.74
C ASN A 46 -5.34 4.18 18.49
N ALA A 47 -4.41 3.31 18.07
CA ALA A 47 -3.08 3.26 18.64
C ALA A 47 -2.30 4.58 18.39
N ARG A 48 -2.34 5.10 17.16
CA ARG A 48 -1.71 6.37 16.80
C ARG A 48 -2.31 7.58 17.51
N PHE A 49 -3.63 7.64 17.66
CA PHE A 49 -4.29 8.71 18.42
C PHE A 49 -3.78 8.78 19.87
N ARG A 50 -3.69 7.63 20.53
CA ARG A 50 -3.19 7.55 21.92
C ARG A 50 -1.72 7.98 21.99
N GLU A 51 -0.92 7.65 20.99
CA GLU A 51 0.48 8.07 20.90
C GLU A 51 0.61 9.59 20.77
N VAL A 52 -0.11 10.19 19.81
CA VAL A 52 -0.13 11.64 19.60
C VAL A 52 -0.59 12.37 20.86
N GLN A 53 -1.67 11.91 21.51
CA GLN A 53 -2.16 12.51 22.75
C GLN A 53 -1.13 12.45 23.89
N ARG A 54 -0.40 11.33 24.04
CA ARG A 54 0.67 11.21 25.05
C ARG A 54 1.81 12.18 24.75
N GLU A 55 2.20 12.32 23.50
CA GLU A 55 3.29 13.23 23.11
C GLU A 55 2.91 14.69 23.33
N MET A 56 1.67 15.07 22.99
CA MET A 56 1.16 16.42 23.24
C MET A 56 1.17 16.78 24.73
N ARG A 57 0.78 15.85 25.62
CA ARG A 57 0.87 16.04 27.07
C ARG A 57 2.32 16.19 27.53
N ARG A 58 3.23 15.30 27.10
CA ARG A 58 4.66 15.40 27.41
C ARG A 58 5.25 16.75 27.01
N ARG A 59 4.86 17.25 25.84
CA ARG A 59 5.28 18.56 25.34
C ARG A 59 4.75 19.69 26.22
N GLN A 60 3.48 19.65 26.62
CA GLN A 60 2.88 20.64 27.51
C GLN A 60 3.62 20.67 28.86
N ASP A 61 3.81 19.51 29.48
CA ASP A 61 4.52 19.39 30.76
C ASP A 61 5.97 19.92 30.66
N ALA A 62 6.67 19.64 29.56
CA ALA A 62 8.04 20.11 29.35
C ALA A 62 8.11 21.64 29.17
N ILE A 63 7.11 22.23 28.50
CA ILE A 63 6.99 23.69 28.36
C ILE A 63 6.71 24.32 29.74
N GLU A 64 5.80 23.75 30.52
CA GLU A 64 5.48 24.23 31.88
C GLU A 64 6.70 24.17 32.81
N GLN A 65 7.56 23.16 32.64
CA GLN A 65 8.79 22.99 33.42
C GLN A 65 9.97 23.85 32.92
N GLY A 66 9.75 24.72 31.91
CA GLY A 66 10.78 25.62 31.39
C GLY A 66 11.92 24.91 30.65
N ALA A 67 11.74 23.64 30.28
CA ALA A 67 12.75 22.88 29.56
C ALA A 67 12.80 23.32 28.08
N ARG A 68 14.01 23.43 27.52
CA ARG A 68 14.19 23.59 26.07
C ARG A 68 13.87 22.28 25.36
N TYR A 69 12.60 22.07 25.06
CA TYR A 69 12.13 20.89 24.34
C TYR A 69 12.43 21.05 22.84
N GLN A 70 13.41 20.29 22.31
CA GLN A 70 13.62 20.13 20.87
C GLN A 70 12.52 19.20 20.33
N ALA A 71 11.37 19.79 19.98
CA ALA A 71 10.23 19.05 19.48
C ALA A 71 10.54 18.40 18.13
N ARG A 72 10.42 17.08 18.05
CA ARG A 72 10.07 16.44 16.78
C ARG A 72 8.68 16.93 16.37
N PRO A 73 8.39 17.11 15.07
CA PRO A 73 7.03 17.34 14.60
C PRO A 73 6.13 16.24 15.17
N VAL A 74 5.25 16.61 16.10
CA VAL A 74 4.22 15.71 16.61
C VAL A 74 3.10 15.80 15.58
N GLY A 75 2.73 14.65 15.04
CA GLY A 75 1.69 14.60 14.03
C GLY A 75 0.39 15.24 14.51
N ASP A 76 -0.27 15.95 13.61
CA ASP A 76 -1.54 16.62 13.86
C ASP A 76 -2.72 15.62 13.79
N ILE A 77 -3.74 15.85 14.63
CA ILE A 77 -4.92 14.99 14.71
C ILE A 77 -5.71 15.02 13.41
N ASP A 78 -5.88 16.20 12.80
CA ASP A 78 -6.65 16.32 11.55
C ASP A 78 -5.93 15.60 10.41
N THR A 79 -4.60 15.72 10.37
CA THR A 79 -3.74 14.95 9.46
C THR A 79 -3.89 13.44 9.68
N LEU A 80 -3.97 12.98 10.94
CA LEU A 80 -4.18 11.56 11.26
C LEU A 80 -5.55 11.06 10.79
N ILE A 81 -6.60 11.88 10.91
CA ILE A 81 -7.94 11.56 10.41
C ILE A 81 -7.94 11.48 8.87
N ALA A 82 -7.22 12.38 8.19
CA ALA A 82 -7.07 12.32 6.74
C ALA A 82 -6.37 11.02 6.30
N LEU A 83 -5.26 10.67 6.97
CA LEU A 83 -4.53 9.42 6.74
C LEU A 83 -5.40 8.19 7.01
N ALA A 84 -6.25 8.21 8.03
CA ALA A 84 -7.20 7.14 8.34
C ALA A 84 -8.15 6.86 7.18
N LYS A 85 -8.78 7.90 6.62
CA LYS A 85 -9.68 7.76 5.47
C LYS A 85 -8.96 7.22 4.24
N MET A 86 -7.74 7.69 3.99
CA MET A 86 -6.93 7.17 2.91
C MET A 86 -6.55 5.70 3.13
N ALA A 87 -6.26 5.31 4.37
CA ALA A 87 -5.95 3.93 4.73
C ALA A 87 -7.11 2.99 4.44
N GLU A 88 -8.34 3.39 4.76
CA GLU A 88 -9.54 2.62 4.46
C GLU A 88 -9.67 2.36 2.96
N LEU A 89 -9.51 3.40 2.12
CA LEU A 89 -9.62 3.29 0.67
C LEU A 89 -8.47 2.49 0.04
N VAL A 90 -7.23 2.77 0.44
CA VAL A 90 -6.04 2.17 -0.17
C VAL A 90 -5.89 0.69 0.19
N THR A 91 -6.38 0.31 1.39
CA THR A 91 -6.38 -1.08 1.86
C THR A 91 -7.74 -1.77 1.68
N GLU A 92 -8.71 -1.13 1.03
CA GLU A 92 -10.01 -1.73 0.71
C GLU A 92 -9.88 -3.05 -0.06
N PRO A 93 -8.98 -3.18 -1.07
CA PRO A 93 -8.88 -4.40 -1.86
C PRO A 93 -8.72 -5.66 -1.01
N SER A 94 -9.59 -6.62 -1.27
CA SER A 94 -9.67 -7.89 -0.57
C SER A 94 -9.10 -9.03 -1.40
N VAL A 95 -8.97 -8.84 -2.71
CA VAL A 95 -8.51 -9.84 -3.66
C VAL A 95 -7.43 -9.25 -4.56
N LEU A 96 -6.30 -9.94 -4.65
CA LEU A 96 -5.22 -9.62 -5.58
C LEU A 96 -5.11 -10.71 -6.64
N THR A 97 -4.93 -10.29 -7.89
CA THR A 97 -4.46 -11.17 -8.97
C THR A 97 -3.11 -10.66 -9.43
N ILE A 98 -2.08 -11.47 -9.23
CA ILE A 98 -0.71 -11.10 -9.52
C ILE A 98 -0.22 -11.87 -10.73
N GLU A 99 0.18 -11.13 -11.75
CA GLU A 99 0.84 -11.64 -12.93
C GLU A 99 2.28 -11.13 -12.95
N GLN A 100 3.23 -12.03 -13.18
CA GLN A 100 4.65 -11.68 -13.20
C GLN A 100 5.37 -12.44 -14.32
N ASN A 101 6.28 -11.75 -14.99
CA ASN A 101 7.23 -12.37 -15.91
C ASN A 101 8.59 -11.65 -15.83
N GLN A 102 9.47 -11.95 -16.77
CA GLN A 102 10.85 -11.41 -16.79
C GLN A 102 10.92 -9.89 -17.05
N ARG A 103 9.85 -9.27 -17.54
CA ARG A 103 9.81 -7.85 -17.94
C ARG A 103 8.90 -7.00 -17.09
N TRP A 104 7.85 -7.58 -16.52
CA TRP A 104 6.91 -6.83 -15.71
C TRP A 104 6.31 -7.66 -14.57
N LEU A 105 5.90 -6.93 -13.53
CA LEU A 105 5.07 -7.39 -12.43
C LEU A 105 3.81 -6.53 -12.42
N ARG A 106 2.64 -7.15 -12.36
CA ARG A 106 1.35 -6.46 -12.30
C ARG A 106 0.52 -7.08 -11.18
N ILE A 107 0.11 -6.24 -10.24
CA ILE A 107 -0.76 -6.61 -9.11
C ILE A 107 -2.11 -5.95 -9.39
N GLU A 108 -3.04 -6.72 -9.89
CA GLU A 108 -4.44 -6.31 -10.02
C GLU A 108 -5.12 -6.42 -8.66
N ARG A 109 -5.90 -5.41 -8.32
CA ARG A 109 -6.56 -5.25 -7.03
C ARG A 109 -8.03 -5.01 -7.29
N ASP A 110 -8.90 -5.77 -6.64
CA ASP A 110 -10.34 -5.59 -6.79
C ASP A 110 -10.76 -4.15 -6.48
N SER A 111 -11.59 -3.58 -7.35
CA SER A 111 -12.14 -2.23 -7.22
C SER A 111 -11.09 -1.12 -7.05
N SER A 112 -9.84 -1.35 -7.50
CA SER A 112 -8.75 -0.37 -7.37
C SER A 112 -7.80 -0.40 -8.57
N PHE A 113 -6.84 0.53 -8.59
CA PHE A 113 -5.85 0.62 -9.65
C PHE A 113 -4.78 -0.46 -9.47
N ALA A 114 -4.37 -1.07 -10.58
CA ALA A 114 -3.31 -2.07 -10.58
C ALA A 114 -1.94 -1.44 -10.31
N LEU A 115 -1.14 -2.07 -9.46
CA LEU A 115 0.25 -1.69 -9.25
C LEU A 115 1.09 -2.37 -10.31
N THR A 116 1.89 -1.62 -11.06
CA THR A 116 2.70 -2.17 -12.16
C THR A 116 4.16 -1.79 -11.98
N CYS A 117 5.05 -2.77 -12.17
CA CYS A 117 6.48 -2.57 -12.16
C CYS A 117 7.12 -3.10 -13.44
N ARG A 118 7.95 -2.29 -14.09
CA ARG A 118 8.77 -2.70 -15.23
C ARG A 118 10.14 -3.12 -14.74
N LEU A 119 10.51 -4.37 -15.03
CA LEU A 119 11.82 -4.96 -14.72
C LEU A 119 12.86 -4.68 -15.82
N ASP A 120 12.40 -4.35 -17.02
CA ASP A 120 13.24 -4.15 -18.21
C ASP A 120 13.79 -2.72 -18.38
N GLN A 121 13.33 -1.79 -17.54
CA GLN A 121 13.77 -0.40 -17.52
C GLN A 121 14.43 -0.10 -16.17
N GLN A 122 15.40 0.82 -16.16
CA GLN A 122 15.89 1.36 -14.90
C GLN A 122 14.71 1.95 -14.13
N SER A 123 14.53 1.55 -12.87
CA SER A 123 13.49 2.06 -11.96
C SER A 123 13.42 3.58 -12.05
N GLY A 124 12.40 4.06 -12.74
CA GLY A 124 12.18 5.46 -13.03
C GLY A 124 10.81 5.88 -12.51
N VAL A 125 10.67 7.15 -12.18
CA VAL A 125 9.39 7.72 -11.78
C VAL A 125 8.51 7.82 -13.03
N ALA A 126 7.42 7.05 -13.06
CA ALA A 126 6.34 7.19 -14.02
C ALA A 126 5.32 8.21 -13.51
N VAL A 127 4.73 9.01 -14.40
CA VAL A 127 3.63 9.91 -14.04
C VAL A 127 2.33 9.29 -14.50
N SER A 128 1.40 9.06 -13.58
CA SER A 128 0.07 8.51 -13.82
C SER A 128 -1.01 9.56 -13.54
N GLN A 129 -2.28 9.15 -13.62
CA GLN A 129 -3.41 9.98 -13.19
C GLN A 129 -3.45 10.16 -11.65
N LEU A 130 -2.83 9.24 -10.91
CA LEU A 130 -2.77 9.28 -9.44
C LEU A 130 -1.63 10.17 -8.95
N GLY A 131 -0.53 10.28 -9.70
CA GLY A 131 0.63 11.09 -9.32
C GLY A 131 1.93 10.54 -9.86
N ALA A 132 3.02 10.76 -9.13
CA ALA A 132 4.33 10.21 -9.45
C ALA A 132 4.47 8.81 -8.83
N GLU A 133 4.63 7.79 -9.65
CA GLU A 133 4.68 6.37 -9.26
C GLU A 133 6.06 5.79 -9.56
N TRP A 134 6.56 4.93 -8.67
CA TRP A 134 7.78 4.16 -8.92
C TRP A 134 7.75 2.84 -8.17
N CYS A 135 8.59 1.90 -8.60
CA CYS A 135 8.71 0.58 -8.00
C CYS A 135 10.15 0.11 -8.06
N TRP A 136 10.52 -0.75 -7.12
CA TRP A 136 11.84 -1.36 -7.09
C TRP A 136 11.82 -2.65 -6.27
N TRP A 137 12.86 -3.45 -6.50
CA TRP A 137 13.19 -4.63 -5.73
C TRP A 137 14.41 -4.34 -4.88
N ASP A 138 14.35 -4.56 -3.57
CA ASP A 138 15.49 -4.32 -2.66
C ASP A 138 16.35 -5.58 -2.41
N GLY A 139 15.95 -6.72 -2.96
CA GLY A 139 16.58 -8.03 -2.74
C GLY A 139 15.74 -8.98 -1.89
N GLN A 140 14.73 -8.47 -1.18
CA GLN A 140 13.86 -9.24 -0.30
C GLN A 140 12.38 -8.90 -0.51
N GLN A 141 12.09 -7.63 -0.78
CA GLN A 141 10.73 -7.08 -0.82
C GLN A 141 10.51 -6.28 -2.10
N TRP A 142 9.29 -6.40 -2.60
CA TRP A 142 8.81 -5.58 -3.69
C TRP A 142 8.23 -4.29 -3.14
N HIS A 143 8.73 -3.15 -3.61
CA HIS A 143 8.25 -1.85 -3.21
C HIS A 143 7.51 -1.18 -4.36
N PHE A 144 6.39 -0.56 -4.03
CA PHE A 144 5.63 0.31 -4.91
C PHE A 144 5.33 1.59 -4.15
N ALA A 145 5.58 2.73 -4.76
CA ALA A 145 5.32 4.02 -4.14
C ALA A 145 4.59 4.93 -5.11
N VAL A 146 3.65 5.70 -4.57
CA VAL A 146 2.99 6.78 -5.28
C VAL A 146 3.01 8.04 -4.43
N GLN A 147 3.50 9.11 -5.01
CA GLN A 147 3.35 10.45 -4.48
C GLN A 147 2.16 11.11 -5.18
N LEU A 148 1.06 11.26 -4.44
CA LEU A 148 -0.14 11.93 -4.92
C LEU A 148 0.09 13.45 -5.04
N PRO A 149 -0.74 14.14 -5.83
CA PRO A 149 -0.95 15.57 -5.68
C PRO A 149 -1.14 15.93 -4.20
N GLU A 150 -0.66 17.09 -3.78
CA GLU A 150 -0.69 17.56 -2.37
C GLU A 150 0.35 16.91 -1.43
N GLY A 151 1.15 15.96 -1.91
CA GLY A 151 2.35 15.49 -1.21
C GLY A 151 2.12 14.33 -0.22
N LEU A 152 0.96 13.67 -0.29
CA LEU A 152 0.76 12.36 0.34
C LEU A 152 1.63 11.32 -0.38
N LEU A 153 2.44 10.61 0.38
CA LEU A 153 3.19 9.45 -0.09
C LEU A 153 2.51 8.18 0.41
N VAL A 154 2.22 7.26 -0.51
CA VAL A 154 1.71 5.92 -0.22
C VAL A 154 2.74 4.91 -0.69
N GLU A 155 3.25 4.08 0.21
CA GLU A 155 4.22 3.03 -0.05
C GLU A 155 3.61 1.67 0.27
N HIS A 156 3.67 0.75 -0.68
CA HIS A 156 3.33 -0.65 -0.50
C HIS A 156 4.61 -1.49 -0.53
N ARG A 157 4.72 -2.45 0.39
CA ARG A 157 5.78 -3.45 0.42
C ARG A 157 5.16 -4.83 0.41
N PHE A 158 5.57 -5.66 -0.54
CA PHE A 158 5.10 -7.03 -0.70
C PHE A 158 6.21 -8.03 -0.38
N VAL A 159 5.86 -9.01 0.44
CA VAL A 159 6.73 -10.14 0.81
C VAL A 159 5.90 -11.42 0.77
N ILE A 160 6.40 -12.44 0.08
CA ILE A 160 5.78 -13.77 0.03
C ILE A 160 6.43 -14.70 1.05
N SER A 161 5.65 -15.58 1.67
CA SER A 161 6.16 -16.64 2.54
C SER A 161 7.00 -17.64 1.75
N GLU A 162 7.90 -18.36 2.44
CA GLU A 162 8.70 -19.41 1.82
C GLU A 162 7.82 -20.53 1.23
N GLU A 163 6.72 -20.86 1.92
CA GLU A 163 5.74 -21.86 1.49
C GLU A 163 4.80 -21.37 0.37
N ARG A 164 4.85 -20.07 0.02
CA ARG A 164 4.03 -19.42 -1.01
C ARG A 164 2.52 -19.51 -0.77
N ASP A 165 2.13 -19.69 0.47
CA ASP A 165 0.77 -19.76 0.96
C ASP A 165 0.26 -18.43 1.51
N ALA A 166 1.16 -17.52 1.87
CA ALA A 166 0.86 -16.19 2.39
C ALA A 166 1.65 -15.09 1.67
N LEU A 167 0.97 -13.96 1.44
CA LEU A 167 1.53 -12.74 0.89
C LEU A 167 1.23 -11.58 1.85
N ALA A 168 2.27 -10.98 2.41
CA ALA A 168 2.15 -9.82 3.27
C ALA A 168 2.26 -8.52 2.44
N GLN A 169 1.31 -7.62 2.60
CA GLN A 169 1.32 -6.25 2.10
C GLN A 169 1.40 -5.28 3.28
N ARG A 170 2.54 -4.62 3.46
CA ARG A 170 2.67 -3.46 4.35
C ARG A 170 2.38 -2.20 3.57
N THR A 171 1.44 -1.39 4.03
CA THR A 171 1.13 -0.08 3.45
C THR A 171 1.47 1.01 4.44
N VAL A 172 2.35 1.93 4.06
CA VAL A 172 2.72 3.12 4.83
C VAL A 172 2.23 4.35 4.09
N MET A 173 1.51 5.23 4.80
CA MET A 173 1.05 6.51 4.27
C MET A 173 1.62 7.63 5.12
N SER A 174 2.20 8.64 4.47
CA SER A 174 2.80 9.78 5.17
C SER A 174 2.60 11.09 4.42
N VAL A 175 2.46 12.19 5.17
CA VAL A 175 2.36 13.54 4.60
C VAL A 175 3.68 14.27 4.81
N LYS A 176 4.29 14.72 3.72
CA LYS A 176 5.59 15.41 3.74
C LYS A 176 5.57 16.60 4.73
N GLY A 177 6.58 16.66 5.58
CA GLY A 177 6.78 17.78 6.52
C GLY A 177 5.97 17.72 7.83
N THR A 178 5.02 16.80 7.96
CA THR A 178 4.20 16.67 9.19
C THR A 178 4.81 15.72 10.23
N GLY A 179 5.63 14.76 9.79
CA GLY A 179 6.10 13.66 10.64
C GLY A 179 5.01 12.63 10.98
N THR A 180 3.76 12.85 10.54
CA THR A 180 2.65 11.90 10.73
C THR A 180 2.72 10.81 9.68
N GLN A 181 2.64 9.55 10.13
CA GLN A 181 2.50 8.40 9.26
C GLN A 181 1.53 7.38 9.87
N LEU A 182 0.86 6.62 9.00
CA LEU A 182 0.01 5.50 9.36
C LEU A 182 0.48 4.26 8.59
N GLU A 183 0.59 3.14 9.31
CA GLU A 183 1.00 1.85 8.74
C GLU A 183 -0.15 0.86 8.94
N VAL A 184 -0.41 0.05 7.91
CA VAL A 184 -1.40 -1.03 7.93
C VAL A 184 -0.80 -2.25 7.24
N MET A 185 -0.79 -3.39 7.93
CA MET A 185 -0.42 -4.68 7.36
C MET A 185 -1.66 -5.46 6.92
N ARG A 186 -1.65 -5.98 5.70
CA ARG A 186 -2.63 -6.98 5.23
C ARG A 186 -1.87 -8.26 4.91
N VAL A 187 -2.43 -9.39 5.31
CA VAL A 187 -1.93 -10.71 4.92
C VAL A 187 -2.97 -11.32 4.00
N PHE A 188 -2.53 -11.87 2.88
CA PHE A 188 -3.38 -12.56 1.93
C PHE A 188 -3.00 -14.03 1.87
N ALA A 189 -4.00 -14.90 1.95
CA ALA A 189 -3.83 -16.33 1.71
C ALA A 189 -3.96 -16.61 0.21
N ARG A 190 -3.17 -17.57 -0.27
CA ARG A 190 -3.32 -18.08 -1.64
C ARG A 190 -4.68 -18.76 -1.76
N TYR A 191 -5.44 -18.45 -2.82
CA TYR A 191 -6.70 -19.12 -3.11
C TYR A 191 -6.76 -19.63 -4.55
N ASP A 192 -7.57 -20.66 -4.76
CA ASP A 192 -7.88 -21.19 -6.09
C ASP A 192 -9.16 -20.52 -6.61
N ASN A 193 -9.05 -19.78 -7.72
CA ASN A 193 -10.19 -19.12 -8.34
C ASN A 193 -11.12 -20.07 -9.10
N THR A 194 -10.68 -21.31 -9.36
CA THR A 194 -11.45 -22.32 -10.09
C THR A 194 -12.36 -23.14 -9.20
N ASN A 195 -12.05 -23.24 -7.90
CA ASN A 195 -12.77 -24.11 -6.96
C ASN A 195 -13.52 -23.31 -5.88
N ARG A 196 -14.19 -22.22 -6.30
CA ARG A 196 -14.97 -21.36 -5.40
C ARG A 196 -16.36 -21.91 -5.07
N GLY A 197 -16.75 -23.04 -5.67
CA GLY A 197 -18.11 -23.57 -5.60
C GLY A 197 -19.14 -22.68 -6.32
N TYR A 198 -18.69 -21.66 -7.06
CA TYR A 198 -19.50 -20.85 -7.95
C TYR A 198 -18.67 -20.30 -9.12
N ARG A 199 -19.31 -20.17 -10.28
CA ARG A 199 -18.76 -19.66 -11.53
C ARG A 199 -19.55 -18.43 -11.97
N CYS A 200 -18.88 -17.30 -12.14
CA CYS A 200 -19.48 -16.09 -12.69
C CYS A 200 -19.12 -15.94 -14.17
N THR A 201 -20.14 -15.73 -15.02
CA THR A 201 -19.97 -15.48 -16.46
C THR A 201 -20.62 -14.14 -16.80
N GLU A 202 -19.91 -13.31 -17.55
CA GLU A 202 -20.46 -12.05 -18.05
C GLU A 202 -21.35 -12.32 -19.27
N THR A 203 -22.60 -11.85 -19.21
CA THR A 203 -23.60 -12.09 -20.26
C THR A 203 -24.07 -10.76 -20.84
N LEU A 204 -24.21 -10.73 -22.17
CA LEU A 204 -24.63 -9.52 -22.89
C LEU A 204 -26.01 -8.99 -22.48
N SER A 205 -26.89 -9.87 -21.96
CA SER A 205 -28.27 -9.53 -21.61
C SER A 205 -28.54 -9.38 -20.11
N LYS A 206 -27.73 -10.01 -19.25
CA LYS A 206 -27.97 -10.05 -17.80
C LYS A 206 -26.78 -9.57 -16.96
N GLY A 207 -25.71 -9.09 -17.58
CA GLY A 207 -24.49 -8.71 -16.87
C GLY A 207 -23.79 -9.92 -16.27
N LEU A 208 -23.11 -9.72 -15.13
CA LEU A 208 -22.41 -10.79 -14.41
C LEU A 208 -23.42 -11.77 -13.77
N VAL A 209 -23.42 -13.02 -14.23
CA VAL A 209 -24.27 -14.08 -13.71
C VAL A 209 -23.42 -15.12 -13.01
N CYS A 210 -23.60 -15.29 -11.71
CA CYS A 210 -22.92 -16.30 -10.91
C CYS A 210 -23.82 -17.52 -10.67
N THR A 211 -23.29 -18.70 -10.93
CA THR A 211 -23.95 -19.99 -10.67
C THR A 211 -23.13 -20.81 -9.70
N THR A 212 -23.74 -21.38 -8.67
CA THR A 212 -23.05 -22.32 -7.77
C THR A 212 -22.76 -23.62 -8.51
N GLU A 213 -21.52 -24.09 -8.47
CA GLU A 213 -21.15 -25.42 -8.96
C GLU A 213 -21.59 -26.44 -7.90
N SER A 214 -22.47 -27.38 -8.27
CA SER A 214 -22.93 -28.42 -7.35
C SER A 214 -21.75 -29.27 -6.92
N ALA A 215 -21.50 -29.36 -5.61
CA ALA A 215 -20.61 -30.37 -5.06
C ALA A 215 -21.13 -31.74 -5.53
N ASP A 216 -20.33 -32.43 -6.35
CA ASP A 216 -20.62 -33.79 -6.78
C ASP A 216 -20.43 -34.72 -5.57
N THR A 217 -21.40 -34.70 -4.66
CA THR A 217 -21.48 -35.68 -3.59
C THR A 217 -21.89 -37.00 -4.22
N GLY A 218 -20.89 -37.80 -4.56
CA GLY A 218 -21.01 -39.24 -4.71
C GLY A 218 -21.48 -39.86 -3.39
N TRP A 219 -22.78 -39.74 -3.11
CA TRP A 219 -23.48 -40.51 -2.11
C TRP A 219 -24.40 -41.47 -2.86
N GLN A 220 -24.06 -42.76 -2.85
CA GLN A 220 -24.96 -43.83 -3.24
C GLN A 220 -25.56 -44.45 -1.96
N PRO A 221 -26.88 -44.72 -1.93
CA PRO A 221 -27.58 -45.26 -0.77
C PRO A 221 -27.15 -46.68 -0.40
#